data_AF-M8CPW1-F1
#
_entry.id   AF-M8CPW1-F1
#
_cell.length_a   1.000
_cell.length_b   1.000
_cell.length_c   1.000
_cell.angle_alpha   90.00
_cell.angle_beta   90.00
_cell.angle_gamma   90.00
#
_symmetry.space_group_name_H-M   'P 1'
#
loop_
_entity.id
_entity.type
_entity.pdbx_description
1 polymer ?
#
loop_
_entity_poly.entity_id
_entity_poly.type
_entity_poly.pdbx_seq_one_letter_code
_entity_poly.pdbx_strand_id
1 'polypeptide(L)'
;MPSSRMVHQLDGAPAGRTLDLASSLEAGSTTLQASGGADDCNLRSVLTIAFQFPYEMHLQDSVATMARQYVRSIVSAVQRVSMAISPSRSGLNAEHKIISGFPEAATLARWICQSYRFHLGVELFRQADEAGESLLRMLWDHEDAILCCSFKEKPVFTFANEMGINMLETSFVALQDLSLDKIFDEAGRKALYSEIPKLMEQGFVYLPGGVCLSGMGRHVSFENAVAWKVVGEDNNVHCLAFCFVNWSFV
;
A
#
# COMPACT_ATOMS: atom_id res chain seq x y z
N MET A 1 -29.40 -18.69 31.77
CA MET A 1 -29.67 -17.74 32.87
C MET A 1 -28.36 -17.46 33.59
N PRO A 2 -27.60 -16.41 33.25
CA PRO A 2 -26.42 -16.06 34.02
C PRO A 2 -26.77 -15.00 35.08
N SER A 3 -26.30 -15.28 36.29
CA SER A 3 -26.41 -14.47 37.49
C SER A 3 -25.21 -13.52 37.58
N SER A 4 -25.46 -12.25 37.87
CA SER A 4 -24.44 -11.23 38.15
C SER A 4 -23.77 -11.45 39.50
N ARG A 5 -22.47 -11.16 39.60
CA ARG A 5 -21.89 -10.62 40.83
C ARG A 5 -20.68 -9.73 40.58
N MET A 6 -20.63 -8.67 41.37
CA MET A 6 -19.83 -7.46 41.21
C MET A 6 -18.78 -7.35 42.33
N VAL A 7 -17.62 -6.79 41.97
CA VAL A 7 -16.56 -6.07 42.73
C VAL A 7 -15.85 -6.75 43.91
N HIS A 8 -14.51 -6.71 43.89
CA HIS A 8 -13.78 -5.88 44.85
C HIS A 8 -12.49 -5.32 44.24
N GLN A 9 -12.35 -4.00 44.37
CA GLN A 9 -11.24 -3.16 43.96
C GLN A 9 -10.20 -3.11 45.10
N LEU A 10 -8.92 -3.18 44.75
CA LEU A 10 -7.84 -2.68 45.59
C LEU A 10 -6.91 -1.81 44.75
N ASP A 11 -6.60 -0.66 45.34
CA ASP A 11 -6.12 0.58 44.76
C ASP A 11 -4.58 0.57 44.54
N GLY A 12 -4.08 1.29 43.53
CA GLY A 12 -2.63 1.45 43.32
C GLY A 12 -2.13 1.88 41.93
N ALA A 13 -2.42 3.14 41.54
CA ALA A 13 -1.66 3.99 40.58
C ALA A 13 -1.60 3.63 39.07
N PRO A 14 -1.27 4.61 38.19
CA PRO A 14 -2.00 5.83 37.85
C PRO A 14 -3.02 5.59 36.71
N ALA A 15 -4.04 6.45 36.64
CA ALA A 15 -5.22 6.32 35.79
C ALA A 15 -4.91 6.23 34.28
N GLY A 16 -4.89 5.01 33.75
CA GLY A 16 -5.17 4.75 32.35
C GLY A 16 -6.66 4.90 32.12
N ARG A 17 -7.07 5.92 31.36
CA ARG A 17 -8.47 6.16 30.97
C ARG A 17 -8.91 5.04 30.02
N THR A 18 -9.38 3.93 30.59
CA THR A 18 -10.02 2.84 29.84
C THR A 18 -11.31 3.39 29.23
N LEU A 19 -11.35 3.46 27.90
CA LEU A 19 -12.51 3.94 27.17
C LEU A 19 -13.43 2.73 26.92
N ASP A 20 -14.47 2.62 27.74
CA ASP A 20 -15.50 1.58 27.61
C ASP A 20 -16.42 1.94 26.43
N LEU A 21 -16.43 1.10 25.40
CA LEU A 21 -17.16 1.33 24.15
C LEU A 21 -18.65 0.96 24.26
N ALA A 22 -19.15 0.59 25.44
CA ALA A 22 -20.55 0.23 25.64
C ALA A 22 -21.51 1.44 25.71
N SER A 23 -21.00 2.68 25.76
CA SER A 23 -21.82 3.87 25.97
C SER A 23 -21.51 4.97 24.94
N SER A 24 -21.98 4.79 23.71
CA SER A 24 -22.34 5.94 22.86
C SER A 24 -23.22 5.49 21.70
N LEU A 25 -24.52 5.51 21.94
CA LEU A 25 -25.52 5.62 20.88
C LEU A 25 -26.67 6.46 21.41
N GLU A 26 -26.38 7.72 21.72
CA GLU A 26 -27.43 8.74 21.81
C GLU A 26 -27.08 9.91 20.90
N ALA A 27 -27.97 10.13 19.94
CA ALA A 27 -27.97 11.24 19.02
C ALA A 27 -28.28 12.54 19.76
N GLY A 28 -27.54 13.61 19.49
CA GLY A 28 -27.87 14.93 20.03
C GLY A 28 -26.92 16.02 19.54
N SER A 29 -27.44 16.92 18.72
CA SER A 29 -26.81 18.16 18.26
C SER A 29 -26.38 19.06 19.43
N THR A 30 -25.22 19.72 19.34
CA THR A 30 -25.09 21.20 19.52
C THR A 30 -23.67 21.67 19.19
N THR A 31 -23.61 22.71 18.36
CA THR A 31 -22.48 23.59 18.09
C THR A 31 -22.06 24.34 19.35
N LEU A 32 -20.76 24.38 19.69
CA LEU A 32 -20.15 25.51 20.41
C LEU A 32 -18.63 25.54 20.13
N GLN A 33 -18.16 26.70 19.65
CA GLN A 33 -16.74 27.04 19.53
C GLN A 33 -16.10 27.20 20.91
N ALA A 34 -14.84 26.76 21.07
CA ALA A 34 -13.89 27.42 21.95
C ALA A 34 -12.44 27.08 21.56
N SER A 35 -11.62 28.11 21.65
CA SER A 35 -10.22 28.29 21.33
C SER A 35 -9.22 27.53 22.21
N GLY A 36 -8.08 27.18 21.62
CA GLY A 36 -6.76 27.32 22.26
C GLY A 36 -6.26 26.14 23.10
N GLY A 37 -5.15 25.55 22.65
CA GLY A 37 -4.34 24.62 23.43
C GLY A 37 -3.78 23.50 22.58
N ALA A 38 -2.61 23.72 21.98
CA ALA A 38 -1.78 22.66 21.44
C ALA A 38 -1.30 21.80 22.62
N ASP A 39 -2.10 20.81 22.98
CA ASP A 39 -1.67 19.72 23.84
C ASP A 39 -1.68 18.47 22.96
N ASP A 40 -0.49 18.05 22.56
CA ASP A 40 -0.22 16.84 21.79
C ASP A 40 -0.51 15.65 22.71
N CYS A 41 -1.79 15.43 22.96
CA CYS A 41 -2.29 14.32 23.74
C CYS A 41 -2.05 13.08 22.90
N ASN A 42 -0.94 12.41 23.20
CA ASN A 42 -0.58 11.11 22.68
C ASN A 42 -1.62 10.10 23.20
N LEU A 43 -2.79 10.04 22.54
CA LEU A 43 -3.90 9.14 22.82
C LEU A 43 -3.47 7.72 22.45
N ARG A 44 -2.65 7.10 23.31
CA ARG A 44 -2.28 5.70 23.17
C ARG A 44 -3.47 4.84 23.60
N SER A 45 -4.38 4.59 22.68
CA SER A 45 -5.47 3.63 22.91
C SER A 45 -4.90 2.21 22.97
N VAL A 46 -5.19 1.49 24.07
CA VAL A 46 -4.80 0.10 24.27
C VAL A 46 -6.05 -0.77 24.12
N LEU A 47 -6.00 -1.72 23.18
CA LEU A 47 -7.03 -2.74 23.02
C LEU A 47 -6.47 -4.07 23.55
N THR A 48 -7.12 -4.63 24.56
CA THR A 48 -6.78 -5.95 25.10
C THR A 48 -7.87 -6.93 24.68
N ILE A 49 -7.46 -7.99 23.97
CA ILE A 49 -8.35 -9.07 23.54
C ILE A 49 -7.79 -10.37 24.10
N ALA A 50 -8.62 -11.12 24.81
CA ALA A 50 -8.27 -12.44 25.31
C ALA A 50 -8.87 -13.51 24.37
N PHE A 51 -8.08 -14.55 24.09
CA PHE A 51 -8.52 -15.70 23.32
C PHE A 51 -8.44 -16.94 24.19
N GLN A 52 -9.43 -17.81 24.05
CA GLN A 52 -9.45 -19.11 24.70
C GLN A 52 -9.59 -20.17 23.62
N PHE A 53 -8.71 -21.16 23.65
CA PHE A 53 -8.74 -22.29 22.72
C PHE A 53 -8.99 -23.58 23.52
N PRO A 54 -9.90 -24.46 23.07
CA PRO A 54 -10.04 -25.78 23.66
C PRO A 54 -8.73 -26.56 23.47
N TYR A 55 -8.25 -27.17 24.55
CA TYR A 55 -6.95 -27.82 24.58
C TYR A 55 -7.08 -29.28 25.00
N GLU A 56 -6.55 -30.18 24.18
CA GLU A 56 -6.36 -31.58 24.49
C GLU A 56 -4.90 -31.95 24.18
N MET A 57 -4.29 -32.76 25.06
CA MET A 57 -2.84 -33.01 25.04
C MET A 57 -2.35 -33.58 23.70
N HIS A 58 -3.13 -34.42 23.03
CA HIS A 58 -2.76 -35.04 21.76
C HIS A 58 -2.93 -34.12 20.54
N LEU A 59 -3.57 -32.95 20.72
CA LEU A 59 -3.81 -31.95 19.66
C LEU A 59 -2.95 -30.69 19.86
N GLN A 60 -1.99 -30.70 20.80
CA GLN A 60 -1.20 -29.54 21.20
C GLN A 60 -0.63 -28.75 20.01
N ASP A 61 0.02 -29.41 19.05
CA ASP A 61 0.64 -28.74 17.90
C ASP A 61 -0.39 -28.17 16.92
N SER A 62 -1.53 -28.85 16.78
CA SER A 62 -2.63 -28.40 15.91
C SER A 62 -3.34 -27.18 16.52
N VAL A 63 -3.64 -27.23 17.82
CA VAL A 63 -4.24 -26.12 18.57
C VAL A 63 -3.30 -24.91 18.59
N ALA A 64 -2.00 -25.12 18.82
CA ALA A 64 -1.02 -24.04 18.78
C ALA A 64 -0.93 -23.40 17.38
N THR A 65 -1.03 -24.17 16.31
CA THR A 65 -0.99 -23.66 14.94
C THR A 65 -2.25 -22.89 14.60
N MET A 66 -3.43 -23.42 14.92
CA MET A 66 -4.71 -22.73 14.75
C MET A 66 -4.76 -21.45 15.55
N ALA A 67 -4.33 -21.48 16.82
CA ALA A 67 -4.27 -20.31 17.68
C ALA A 67 -3.36 -19.22 17.10
N ARG A 68 -2.16 -19.58 16.63
CA ARG A 68 -1.25 -18.63 15.98
C ARG A 68 -1.84 -18.02 14.72
N GLN A 69 -2.50 -18.80 13.87
CA GLN A 69 -3.15 -18.29 12.66
C GLN A 69 -4.32 -17.36 13.00
N TYR A 70 -5.13 -17.74 13.98
CA TYR A 70 -6.25 -16.93 14.44
C TYR A 70 -5.80 -15.59 15.01
N VAL A 71 -4.80 -15.59 15.91
CA VAL A 71 -4.23 -14.35 16.47
C VAL A 71 -3.68 -13.46 15.37
N ARG A 72 -2.96 -14.01 14.38
CA ARG A 72 -2.45 -13.23 13.24
C ARG A 72 -3.58 -12.60 12.42
N SER A 73 -4.67 -13.33 12.19
CA SER A 73 -5.84 -12.83 11.47
C SER A 73 -6.58 -11.73 12.24
N ILE A 74 -6.66 -11.83 13.57
CA ILE A 74 -7.31 -10.80 14.39
C ILE A 74 -6.43 -9.56 14.46
N VAL A 75 -5.11 -9.71 14.61
CA VAL A 75 -4.18 -8.57 14.58
C VAL A 75 -4.28 -7.80 13.26
N SER A 76 -4.33 -8.49 12.12
CA SER A 76 -4.48 -7.84 10.82
C SER A 76 -5.85 -7.14 10.66
N ALA A 77 -6.93 -7.74 11.17
CA ALA A 77 -8.25 -7.12 11.17
C ALA A 77 -8.29 -5.86 12.03
N VAL A 78 -7.76 -5.92 13.26
CA VAL A 78 -7.68 -4.78 14.18
C VAL A 78 -6.82 -3.67 13.59
N GLN A 79 -5.69 -3.99 12.94
CA GLN A 79 -4.86 -3.00 12.26
C GLN A 79 -5.64 -2.28 11.15
N ARG A 80 -6.35 -3.01 10.27
CA ARG A 80 -7.15 -2.40 9.20
C ARG A 80 -8.24 -1.48 9.73
N VAL A 81 -8.95 -1.90 10.78
CA VAL A 81 -10.00 -1.07 11.39
C VAL A 81 -9.40 0.13 12.10
N SER A 82 -8.31 -0.04 12.85
CA SER A 82 -7.57 1.03 13.51
C SER A 82 -7.13 2.11 12.50
N MET A 83 -6.63 1.70 11.33
CA MET A 83 -6.28 2.61 10.25
C MET A 83 -7.48 3.39 9.71
N ALA A 84 -8.65 2.76 9.60
CA ALA A 84 -9.87 3.40 9.11
C ALA A 84 -10.50 4.38 10.12
N ILE A 85 -10.31 4.16 11.43
CA ILE A 85 -10.92 4.98 12.50
C ILE A 85 -9.96 6.00 13.13
N SER A 86 -8.67 5.94 12.82
CA SER A 86 -7.69 6.87 13.37
C SER A 86 -8.04 8.31 12.94
N PRO A 87 -8.15 9.28 13.87
CA PRO A 87 -8.44 10.66 13.51
C PRO A 87 -7.30 11.20 12.64
N SER A 88 -7.58 11.33 11.36
CA SER A 88 -6.64 11.79 10.35
C SER A 88 -6.27 13.26 10.57
N ARG A 89 -5.25 13.51 11.40
CA ARG A 89 -4.48 14.75 11.31
C ARG A 89 -3.57 14.61 10.10
N SER A 90 -4.03 15.13 8.96
CA SER A 90 -3.25 15.30 7.73
C SER A 90 -2.86 13.99 7.02
N GLY A 91 -3.60 13.67 5.96
CA GLY A 91 -3.38 12.54 5.04
C GLY A 91 -2.12 12.67 4.18
N LEU A 92 -0.98 12.92 4.82
CA LEU A 92 0.33 13.03 4.17
C LEU A 92 1.40 12.19 4.85
N ASN A 93 1.12 11.49 5.97
CA ASN A 93 2.20 10.87 6.78
C ASN A 93 2.05 9.38 7.08
N ALA A 94 0.90 8.75 6.87
CA ALA A 94 0.73 7.31 7.18
C ALA A 94 1.22 6.42 6.04
N GLU A 95 0.84 6.71 4.80
CA GLU A 95 1.30 5.98 3.61
C GLU A 95 2.74 6.37 3.25
N HIS A 96 3.09 7.66 3.37
CA HIS A 96 4.49 8.09 3.28
C HIS A 96 5.39 7.46 4.33
N LYS A 97 4.92 7.13 5.55
CA LYS A 97 5.76 6.42 6.54
C LYS A 97 5.94 4.93 6.22
N ILE A 98 5.00 4.31 5.51
CA ILE A 98 5.14 2.93 5.01
C ILE A 98 6.23 2.88 3.93
N ILE A 99 6.36 3.93 3.11
CA ILE A 99 7.31 3.97 1.98
C ILE A 99 8.65 4.60 2.39
N SER A 100 8.66 5.65 3.24
CA SER A 100 9.86 6.30 3.80
C SER A 100 10.57 5.46 4.87
N GLY A 101 9.85 4.54 5.53
CA GLY A 101 10.42 3.64 6.53
C GLY A 101 11.35 2.56 5.95
N PHE A 102 11.45 2.44 4.64
CA PHE A 102 12.21 1.39 3.96
C PHE A 102 13.30 2.01 3.05
N PRO A 103 14.59 1.90 3.39
CA PRO A 103 15.67 2.51 2.60
C PRO A 103 15.74 2.01 1.14
N GLU A 104 15.13 0.86 0.85
CA GLU A 104 15.02 0.32 -0.51
C GLU A 104 14.09 1.16 -1.41
N ALA A 105 13.05 1.80 -0.86
CA ALA A 105 12.07 2.54 -1.68
C ALA A 105 12.68 3.83 -2.27
N ALA A 106 13.47 4.57 -1.48
CA ALA A 106 14.19 5.75 -1.98
C ALA A 106 15.25 5.37 -3.04
N THR A 107 15.89 4.21 -2.88
CA THR A 107 16.83 3.68 -3.87
C THR A 107 16.12 3.25 -5.15
N LEU A 108 14.99 2.55 -5.04
CA LEU A 108 14.18 2.20 -6.18
C LEU A 108 13.68 3.43 -6.94
N ALA A 109 13.17 4.46 -6.24
CA ALA A 109 12.75 5.70 -6.87
C ALA A 109 13.88 6.36 -7.67
N ARG A 110 15.10 6.37 -7.11
CA ARG A 110 16.29 6.84 -7.81
C ARG A 110 16.58 6.03 -9.07
N TRP A 111 16.58 4.70 -8.98
CA TRP A 111 16.82 3.81 -10.13
C TRP A 111 15.75 3.97 -11.22
N ILE A 112 14.48 4.11 -10.85
CA ILE A 112 13.37 4.36 -11.79
C ILE A 112 13.66 5.62 -12.61
N CYS A 113 13.98 6.73 -11.94
CA CYS A 113 14.22 8.02 -12.58
C CYS A 113 15.50 8.04 -13.42
N GLN A 114 16.60 7.49 -12.87
CA GLN A 114 17.88 7.41 -13.56
C GLN A 114 17.79 6.54 -14.81
N SER A 115 17.13 5.37 -14.71
CA SER A 115 16.97 4.47 -15.86
C SER A 115 16.05 5.07 -16.92
N TYR A 116 15.00 5.79 -16.51
CA TYR A 116 14.14 6.53 -17.44
C TYR A 116 14.95 7.57 -18.23
N ARG A 117 15.74 8.40 -17.53
CA ARG A 117 16.62 9.39 -18.16
C ARG A 117 17.66 8.73 -19.07
N PHE A 118 18.25 7.62 -18.64
CA PHE A 118 19.27 6.91 -19.40
C PHE A 118 18.71 6.33 -20.71
N HIS A 119 17.52 5.73 -20.68
CA HIS A 119 16.92 5.09 -21.84
C HIS A 119 16.18 6.06 -22.77
N LEU A 120 15.47 7.06 -22.22
CA LEU A 120 14.64 7.98 -23.01
C LEU A 120 15.31 9.33 -23.30
N GLY A 121 16.40 9.67 -22.59
CA GLY A 121 17.11 10.95 -22.76
C GLY A 121 16.38 12.16 -22.20
N VAL A 122 15.25 11.97 -21.51
CA VAL A 122 14.43 13.02 -20.90
C VAL A 122 14.21 12.72 -19.42
N GLU A 123 14.01 13.75 -18.61
CA GLU A 123 13.71 13.56 -17.19
C GLU A 123 12.26 13.12 -17.00
N LEU A 124 12.04 12.19 -16.06
CA LEU A 124 10.68 11.77 -15.67
C LEU A 124 9.95 12.90 -14.94
N PHE A 125 10.68 13.71 -14.17
CA PHE A 125 10.16 14.88 -13.45
C PHE A 125 10.86 16.13 -13.93
N ARG A 126 10.12 17.25 -13.99
CA ARG A 126 10.63 18.52 -14.50
C ARG A 126 11.59 19.26 -13.55
N GLN A 127 11.63 18.87 -12.27
CA GLN A 127 12.48 19.47 -11.24
C GLN A 127 12.84 18.41 -10.21
N ALA A 128 14.02 17.80 -10.29
CA ALA A 128 14.53 16.98 -9.20
C ALA A 128 15.71 17.68 -8.53
N ASP A 129 15.56 18.00 -7.25
CA ASP A 129 16.70 18.38 -6.40
C ASP A 129 17.47 17.10 -6.00
N GLU A 130 18.77 17.21 -5.74
CA GLU A 130 19.72 16.09 -5.57
C GLU A 130 19.40 15.14 -4.38
N ALA A 131 18.33 15.37 -3.63
CA ALA A 131 17.91 14.56 -2.49
C ALA A 131 16.97 13.42 -2.90
N GLY A 132 17.38 12.16 -2.71
CA GLY A 132 16.58 10.97 -3.03
C GLY A 132 15.23 10.86 -2.30
N GLU A 133 15.06 11.49 -1.13
CA GLU A 133 13.75 11.58 -0.46
C GLU A 133 12.77 12.48 -1.23
N SER A 134 13.27 13.51 -1.92
CA SER A 134 12.43 14.33 -2.80
C SER A 134 11.95 13.54 -4.02
N LEU A 135 12.81 12.70 -4.60
CA LEU A 135 12.47 11.85 -5.75
C LEU A 135 11.36 10.86 -5.43
N LEU A 136 11.43 10.20 -4.26
CA LEU A 136 10.39 9.27 -3.84
C LEU A 136 9.03 9.97 -3.69
N ARG A 137 9.03 11.18 -3.13
CA ARG A 137 7.81 11.97 -2.98
C ARG A 137 7.26 12.41 -4.34
N MET A 138 8.10 12.92 -5.23
CA MET A 138 7.67 13.30 -6.58
C MET A 138 7.15 12.11 -7.39
N LEU A 139 7.77 10.93 -7.22
CA LEU A 139 7.29 9.69 -7.83
C LEU A 139 5.92 9.29 -7.28
N TRP A 140 5.73 9.40 -5.96
CA TRP A 140 4.47 9.08 -5.30
C TRP A 140 3.34 10.02 -5.72
N ASP A 141 3.60 11.33 -5.71
CA ASP A 141 2.67 12.43 -6.01
C ASP A 141 2.50 12.67 -7.54
N HIS A 142 3.09 11.83 -8.40
CA HIS A 142 3.03 11.99 -9.85
C HIS A 142 1.62 11.73 -10.42
N GLU A 143 1.19 12.53 -11.41
CA GLU A 143 -0.16 12.47 -11.99
C GLU A 143 -0.42 11.22 -12.83
N ASP A 144 0.60 10.73 -13.54
CA ASP A 144 0.50 9.48 -14.28
C ASP A 144 0.64 8.26 -13.36
N ALA A 145 -0.02 7.17 -13.72
CA ALA A 145 0.08 5.90 -12.99
C ALA A 145 1.40 5.20 -13.31
N ILE A 146 2.28 5.10 -12.32
CA ILE A 146 3.57 4.44 -12.43
C ILE A 146 3.53 3.12 -11.66
N LEU A 147 3.83 2.03 -12.37
CA LEU A 147 3.86 0.67 -11.84
C LEU A 147 5.23 0.06 -12.07
N CYS A 148 5.68 -0.82 -11.18
CA CYS A 148 6.85 -1.66 -11.40
C CYS A 148 6.52 -3.12 -11.13
N CYS A 149 7.01 -4.01 -11.99
CA CYS A 149 6.90 -5.45 -11.80
C CYS A 149 8.25 -6.14 -11.97
N SER A 150 8.41 -7.28 -11.31
CA SER A 150 9.59 -8.12 -11.44
C SER A 150 9.82 -8.59 -12.89
N PHE A 151 11.09 -8.73 -13.27
CA PHE A 151 11.46 -9.31 -14.56
C PHE A 151 11.63 -10.83 -14.44
N LYS A 152 10.51 -11.55 -14.38
CA LYS A 152 10.43 -13.02 -14.25
C LYS A 152 9.40 -13.57 -15.24
N GLU A 153 9.36 -14.90 -15.39
CA GLU A 153 8.36 -15.58 -16.24
C GLU A 153 6.92 -15.15 -15.94
N LYS A 154 6.62 -14.90 -14.65
CA LYS A 154 5.38 -14.29 -14.19
C LYS A 154 5.67 -12.97 -13.47
N PRO A 155 5.57 -11.82 -14.16
CA PRO A 155 5.83 -10.52 -13.58
C PRO A 155 4.79 -10.18 -12.51
N VAL A 156 5.22 -10.11 -11.25
CA VAL A 156 4.43 -9.64 -10.11
C VAL A 156 4.75 -8.18 -9.82
N PHE A 157 3.75 -7.37 -9.48
CA PHE A 157 3.96 -5.96 -9.13
C PHE A 157 4.67 -5.82 -7.78
N THR A 158 5.71 -5.00 -7.76
CA THR A 158 6.57 -4.78 -6.59
C THR A 158 6.47 -3.35 -6.07
N PHE A 159 6.05 -2.41 -6.91
CA PHE A 159 5.86 -1.01 -6.56
C PHE A 159 4.79 -0.37 -7.46
N ALA A 160 4.10 0.61 -6.93
CA ALA A 160 3.19 1.49 -7.64
C ALA A 160 3.15 2.84 -6.92
N ASN A 161 3.04 3.95 -7.66
CA ASN A 161 2.73 5.24 -7.03
C ASN A 161 1.25 5.35 -6.65
N GLU A 162 0.83 6.48 -6.07
CA GLU A 162 -0.57 6.69 -5.65
C GLU A 162 -1.54 6.46 -6.82
N MET A 163 -1.23 7.04 -7.98
CA MET A 163 -2.06 6.89 -9.18
C MET A 163 -2.08 5.46 -9.71
N GLY A 164 -0.98 4.73 -9.64
CA GLY A 164 -0.91 3.31 -9.99
C GLY A 164 -1.74 2.43 -9.05
N ILE A 165 -1.72 2.70 -7.74
CA ILE A 165 -2.56 2.00 -6.77
C ILE A 165 -4.06 2.26 -7.04
N ASN A 166 -4.40 3.52 -7.32
CA ASN A 166 -5.77 3.92 -7.66
C ASN A 166 -6.24 3.29 -8.98
N MET A 167 -5.41 3.34 -10.01
CA MET A 167 -5.67 2.72 -11.32
C MET A 167 -5.94 1.22 -11.19
N LEU A 168 -5.16 0.52 -10.35
CA LEU A 168 -5.34 -0.90 -10.12
C LEU A 168 -6.38 -1.25 -9.05
N GLU A 169 -7.03 -0.27 -8.43
CA GLU A 169 -7.97 -0.47 -7.32
C GLU A 169 -7.43 -1.43 -6.25
N THR A 170 -6.18 -1.23 -5.85
CA THR A 170 -5.47 -2.13 -4.94
C THR A 170 -4.92 -1.38 -3.74
N SER A 171 -4.08 -2.04 -2.95
CA SER A 171 -3.29 -1.42 -1.90
C SER A 171 -1.84 -1.86 -2.04
N PHE A 172 -0.91 -1.13 -1.42
CA PHE A 172 0.51 -1.49 -1.45
C PHE A 172 0.76 -2.94 -0.95
N VAL A 173 -0.01 -3.39 0.05
CA VAL A 173 0.10 -4.75 0.61
C VAL A 173 -0.40 -5.82 -0.37
N ALA A 174 -1.49 -5.55 -1.08
CA ALA A 174 -2.10 -6.49 -2.03
C ALA A 174 -1.47 -6.43 -3.42
N LEU A 175 -0.57 -5.47 -3.67
CA LEU A 175 0.06 -5.28 -4.97
C LEU A 175 0.84 -6.51 -5.43
N GLN A 176 1.47 -7.22 -4.49
CA GLN A 176 2.24 -8.45 -4.78
C GLN A 176 1.35 -9.67 -5.13
N ASP A 177 0.04 -9.58 -4.91
CA ASP A 177 -0.91 -10.61 -5.35
C ASP A 177 -1.38 -10.38 -6.80
N LEU A 178 -1.06 -9.20 -7.35
CA LEU A 178 -1.32 -8.83 -8.73
C LEU A 178 -0.11 -9.17 -9.61
N SER A 179 -0.42 -9.76 -10.75
CA SER A 179 0.54 -10.07 -11.79
C SER A 179 0.13 -9.42 -13.09
N LEU A 180 1.11 -9.15 -13.95
CA LEU A 180 0.89 -8.42 -15.19
C LEU A 180 -0.11 -9.16 -16.12
N ASP A 181 -0.20 -10.48 -16.01
CA ASP A 181 -1.15 -11.29 -16.76
C ASP A 181 -2.62 -11.15 -16.31
N LYS A 182 -2.87 -10.68 -15.08
CA LYS A 182 -4.22 -10.41 -14.57
C LYS A 182 -4.76 -9.05 -14.99
N ILE A 183 -3.87 -8.12 -15.30
CA ILE A 183 -4.22 -6.74 -15.66
C ILE A 183 -4.44 -6.62 -17.16
N PHE A 184 -3.61 -7.25 -17.98
CA PHE A 184 -3.85 -7.27 -19.42
C PHE A 184 -4.64 -8.50 -19.84
N ASP A 185 -5.62 -8.29 -20.73
CA ASP A 185 -6.28 -9.38 -21.43
C ASP A 185 -5.31 -10.10 -22.39
N GLU A 186 -5.77 -11.17 -23.04
CA GLU A 186 -4.91 -11.97 -23.91
C GLU A 186 -4.29 -11.16 -25.06
N ALA A 187 -5.05 -10.23 -25.62
CA ALA A 187 -4.59 -9.37 -26.70
C ALA A 187 -3.51 -8.38 -26.22
N GLY A 188 -3.76 -7.69 -25.11
CA GLY A 188 -2.82 -6.76 -24.49
C GLY A 188 -1.52 -7.45 -24.06
N ARG A 189 -1.62 -8.65 -23.48
CA ARG A 189 -0.44 -9.47 -23.14
C ARG A 189 0.37 -9.81 -24.38
N LYS A 190 -0.29 -10.27 -25.45
CA LYS A 190 0.40 -10.61 -26.70
C LYS A 190 1.10 -9.40 -27.31
N ALA A 191 0.45 -8.24 -27.29
CA ALA A 191 1.05 -6.98 -27.74
C ALA A 191 2.30 -6.64 -26.90
N LEU A 192 2.19 -6.63 -25.57
CA LEU A 192 3.32 -6.37 -24.69
C LEU A 192 4.46 -7.38 -24.89
N TYR A 193 4.16 -8.68 -24.94
CA TYR A 193 5.17 -9.73 -25.12
C TYR A 193 5.90 -9.61 -26.47
N SER A 194 5.22 -9.13 -27.52
CA SER A 194 5.86 -8.87 -28.82
C SER A 194 6.84 -7.70 -28.78
N GLU A 195 6.68 -6.79 -27.83
CA GLU A 195 7.54 -5.61 -27.63
C GLU A 195 8.68 -5.88 -26.63
N ILE A 196 8.61 -6.94 -25.81
CA ILE A 196 9.68 -7.30 -24.85
C ILE A 196 11.07 -7.41 -25.51
N PRO A 197 11.26 -8.03 -26.69
CA PRO A 197 12.58 -8.06 -27.33
C PRO A 197 13.16 -6.67 -27.57
N LYS A 198 12.34 -5.72 -28.06
CA LYS A 198 12.77 -4.33 -28.27
C LYS A 198 13.05 -3.64 -26.93
N LEU A 199 12.20 -3.85 -25.93
CA LEU A 199 12.42 -3.36 -24.57
C LEU A 199 13.74 -3.88 -23.99
N MET A 200 14.13 -5.12 -24.28
CA MET A 200 15.38 -5.70 -23.83
C MET A 200 16.59 -5.11 -24.54
N GLU A 201 16.53 -4.93 -25.85
CA GLU A 201 17.63 -4.37 -26.65
C GLU A 201 17.82 -2.86 -26.43
N GLN A 202 16.74 -2.08 -26.49
CA GLN A 202 16.77 -0.60 -26.46
C GLN A 202 16.60 -0.04 -25.05
N GLY A 203 16.00 -0.82 -24.15
CA GLY A 203 15.77 -0.46 -22.75
C GLY A 203 14.46 0.24 -22.45
N PHE A 204 13.70 0.62 -23.48
CA PHE A 204 12.34 1.14 -23.35
C PHE A 204 11.48 0.78 -24.57
N VAL A 205 10.17 0.93 -24.44
CA VAL A 205 9.22 0.86 -25.55
C VAL A 205 7.98 1.72 -25.27
N TYR A 206 7.43 2.31 -26.33
CA TYR A 206 6.12 2.97 -26.29
C TYR A 206 5.03 1.96 -26.61
N LEU A 207 4.04 1.89 -25.74
CA LEU A 207 2.87 1.06 -25.89
C LEU A 207 1.71 1.94 -26.35
N PRO A 208 0.96 1.52 -27.39
CA PRO A 208 -0.23 2.24 -27.82
C PRO A 208 -1.29 2.23 -26.72
N GLY A 209 -2.22 3.18 -26.79
CA GLY A 209 -3.40 3.21 -25.92
C GLY A 209 -4.20 1.93 -25.97
N GLY A 210 -4.84 1.61 -24.85
CA GLY A 210 -5.54 0.36 -24.69
C GLY A 210 -6.42 0.33 -23.44
N VAL A 211 -6.87 -0.88 -23.12
CA VAL A 211 -7.67 -1.17 -21.94
C VAL A 211 -7.00 -2.27 -21.15
N CYS A 212 -6.98 -2.13 -19.83
CA CYS A 212 -6.57 -3.15 -18.89
C CYS A 212 -7.63 -3.34 -17.81
N LEU A 213 -7.42 -4.29 -16.92
CA LEU A 213 -8.27 -4.61 -15.78
C LEU A 213 -7.62 -4.15 -14.48
N SER A 214 -8.40 -3.56 -13.60
CA SER A 214 -8.01 -3.35 -12.21
C SER A 214 -7.93 -4.68 -11.45
N GLY A 215 -7.36 -4.66 -10.24
CA GLY A 215 -7.40 -5.80 -9.31
C GLY A 215 -8.81 -6.20 -8.88
N MET A 216 -9.80 -5.31 -9.04
CA MET A 216 -11.22 -5.60 -8.82
C MET A 216 -11.96 -6.03 -10.09
N GLY A 217 -11.28 -6.10 -11.24
CA GLY A 217 -11.84 -6.53 -12.52
C GLY A 217 -12.60 -5.45 -13.29
N ARG A 218 -12.49 -4.16 -12.91
CA ARG A 218 -13.05 -3.06 -13.70
C ARG A 218 -12.13 -2.74 -14.88
N HIS A 219 -12.72 -2.30 -15.98
CA HIS A 219 -11.98 -1.88 -17.16
C HIS A 219 -11.39 -0.49 -16.94
N VAL A 220 -10.12 -0.33 -17.29
CA VAL A 220 -9.36 0.90 -17.20
C VAL A 220 -8.79 1.20 -18.59
N SER A 221 -9.20 2.32 -19.17
CA SER A 221 -8.62 2.83 -20.42
C SER A 221 -7.39 3.68 -20.12
N PHE A 222 -6.45 3.75 -21.06
CA PHE A 222 -5.29 4.65 -21.03
C PHE A 222 -4.92 5.09 -22.45
N GLU A 223 -4.42 6.31 -22.61
CA GLU A 223 -4.10 6.88 -23.93
C GLU A 223 -2.82 6.30 -24.53
N ASN A 224 -1.81 6.14 -23.69
CA ASN A 224 -0.52 5.54 -24.04
C ASN A 224 0.20 5.08 -22.77
N ALA A 225 1.18 4.21 -22.95
CA ALA A 225 2.07 3.85 -21.87
C ALA A 225 3.52 3.78 -22.33
N VAL A 226 4.43 4.03 -21.41
CA VAL A 226 5.88 3.82 -21.61
C VAL A 226 6.31 2.70 -20.70
N ALA A 227 6.99 1.70 -21.24
CA ALA A 227 7.66 0.67 -20.45
C ALA A 227 9.17 0.82 -20.56
N TRP A 228 9.91 0.70 -19.46
CA TRP A 228 11.37 0.75 -19.46
C TRP A 228 11.98 -0.20 -18.45
N LYS A 229 13.25 -0.57 -18.69
CA LYS A 229 14.04 -1.36 -17.74
C LYS A 229 14.49 -0.44 -16.61
N VAL A 230 14.33 -0.90 -15.38
CA VAL A 230 14.93 -0.26 -14.20
C VAL A 230 16.20 -1.02 -13.87
N VAL A 231 17.33 -0.34 -13.96
CA VAL A 231 18.66 -0.90 -13.78
C VAL A 231 19.23 -0.44 -12.44
N GLY A 232 19.77 -1.37 -11.65
CA GLY A 232 20.44 -1.08 -10.39
C GLY A 232 21.88 -0.60 -10.58
N GLU A 233 22.58 -0.35 -9.47
CA GLU A 233 23.99 0.07 -9.47
C GLU A 233 24.93 -1.00 -10.06
N ASP A 234 24.51 -2.27 -10.02
CA ASP A 234 25.24 -3.42 -10.56
C ASP A 234 25.03 -3.64 -12.06
N ASN A 235 24.37 -2.69 -12.75
CA ASN A 235 23.95 -2.78 -14.15
C ASN A 235 23.02 -3.95 -14.49
N ASN A 236 22.44 -4.62 -13.49
CA ASN A 236 21.44 -5.66 -13.71
C ASN A 236 20.03 -5.07 -13.75
N VAL A 237 19.15 -5.70 -14.53
CA VAL A 237 17.73 -5.33 -14.59
C VAL A 237 17.08 -5.74 -13.27
N HIS A 238 16.68 -4.75 -12.47
CA HIS A 238 16.00 -4.96 -11.20
C HIS A 238 14.51 -5.24 -11.40
N CYS A 239 13.84 -4.42 -12.21
CA CYS A 239 12.42 -4.56 -12.55
C CYS A 239 12.10 -3.89 -13.90
N LEU A 240 10.87 -4.08 -14.36
CA LEU A 240 10.28 -3.29 -15.43
C LEU A 240 9.38 -2.22 -14.81
N ALA A 241 9.49 -0.99 -15.29
CA ALA A 241 8.58 0.09 -14.94
C ALA A 241 7.66 0.42 -16.10
N PHE A 242 6.45 0.86 -15.76
CA PHE A 242 5.40 1.28 -16.69
C PHE A 242 4.86 2.63 -16.22
N CYS A 243 4.65 3.56 -17.14
CA CYS A 243 3.96 4.83 -16.91
C CYS A 243 2.74 4.88 -17.82
N PHE A 244 1.55 4.93 -17.24
CA PHE A 244 0.27 5.01 -17.96
C PHE A 244 -0.29 6.42 -17.88
N VAL A 245 -0.52 7.02 -19.03
CA VAL A 245 -0.94 8.41 -19.18
C VAL A 245 -2.43 8.48 -19.48
N ASN A 246 -3.10 9.49 -18.92
CA ASN A 246 -4.52 9.78 -19.15
C ASN A 246 -5.43 8.54 -18.96
N TRP A 247 -5.22 7.83 -17.84
CA TRP A 247 -6.00 6.64 -17.53
C TRP A 247 -7.35 7.00 -16.88
N SER A 248 -8.38 6.17 -17.12
CA SER A 248 -9.69 6.33 -16.50
C SER A 248 -10.49 5.02 -16.49
N PHE A 249 -11.39 4.88 -15.51
CA PHE A 249 -12.35 3.76 -15.50
C PHE A 249 -13.40 3.93 -16.60
N VAL A 250 -13.76 2.81 -17.23
CA VAL A 250 -14.79 2.72 -18.28
C VAL A 250 -16.12 2.23 -17.71
#